data_AF-A0ABD3Y9N6-F1
#
_entry.id   AF-A0ABD3Y9N6-F1
#
_cell.length_a   1.000
_cell.length_b   1.000
_cell.length_c   1.000
_cell.angle_alpha   90.00
_cell.angle_beta   90.00
_cell.angle_gamma   90.00
#
_symmetry.space_group_name_H-M   'P 1'
#
loop_
_entity.id
_entity.type
_entity.pdbx_description
1 polymer ?
#
loop_
_entity_poly.entity_id
_entity_poly.type
_entity_poly.pdbx_seq_one_letter_code
_entity_poly.pdbx_strand_id
1 'polypeptide(L)'
;MLEQIEQWIDATNIKYKNQRISCEKFASEFNGFYPTEFLKNAFYVIVDEIPKPNFPFLREMGLGDFIDMNAAGTTYKNTYYMLPYVADNLAVHFHELVHVAQWSELGAEAFMLRHITEIQQVGYDAAPLEVMAYGLDKHFTNNGKKINVPVYVAQSL
;
A
#
# COMPACT_ATOMS: atom_id res chain seq x y z
N MET A 1 -20.26 2.04 6.10
CA MET A 1 -19.57 1.25 5.05
C MET A 1 -18.07 1.37 5.21
N LEU A 2 -17.45 2.54 4.99
CA LEU A 2 -16.01 2.75 5.18
C LEU A 2 -15.53 2.33 6.58
N GLU A 3 -16.28 2.65 7.63
CA GLU A 3 -15.99 2.19 9.00
C GLU A 3 -15.89 0.66 9.13
N GLN A 4 -16.73 -0.12 8.44
CA GLN A 4 -16.67 -1.58 8.48
C GLN A 4 -15.42 -2.11 7.77
N ILE A 5 -15.02 -1.46 6.67
CA ILE A 5 -13.77 -1.78 5.97
C ILE A 5 -12.58 -1.47 6.88
N GLU A 6 -12.59 -0.31 7.54
CA GLU A 6 -11.51 0.07 8.45
C GLU A 6 -11.39 -0.87 9.65
N GLN A 7 -12.52 -1.23 10.28
CA GLN A 7 -12.53 -2.20 11.38
C GLN A 7 -11.99 -3.58 10.93
N TRP A 8 -12.32 -4.00 9.71
CA TRP A 8 -11.78 -5.23 9.13
C TRP A 8 -10.27 -5.11 8.86
N ILE A 9 -9.80 -3.97 8.35
CA ILE A 9 -8.38 -3.67 8.17
C ILE A 9 -7.65 -3.77 9.52
N ASP A 10 -8.19 -3.16 10.57
CA ASP A 10 -7.60 -3.17 11.90
C ASP A 10 -7.56 -4.57 12.51
N ALA A 11 -8.65 -5.33 12.38
CA ALA A 11 -8.69 -6.73 12.82
C ALA A 11 -7.66 -7.60 12.06
N THR A 12 -7.52 -7.39 10.74
CA THR A 12 -6.52 -8.08 9.91
C THR A 12 -5.11 -7.73 10.36
N ASN A 13 -4.86 -6.44 10.59
CA ASN A 13 -3.60 -5.91 11.08
C ASN A 13 -3.22 -6.48 12.46
N ILE A 14 -4.19 -6.61 13.36
CA ILE A 14 -4.01 -7.25 14.68
C ILE A 14 -3.72 -8.74 14.53
N LYS A 15 -4.47 -9.46 13.68
CA LYS A 15 -4.30 -10.90 13.44
C LYS A 15 -2.87 -11.25 13.03
N TYR A 16 -2.25 -10.45 12.15
CA TYR A 16 -0.91 -10.69 11.64
C TYR A 16 0.21 -9.99 12.44
N LYS A 17 -0.10 -9.31 13.54
CA LYS A 17 0.87 -8.48 14.29
C LYS A 17 2.19 -9.19 14.62
N ASN A 18 2.13 -10.47 15.01
CA ASN A 18 3.32 -11.25 15.40
C ASN A 18 4.11 -11.81 14.21
N GLN A 19 3.59 -11.68 12.99
CA GLN A 19 4.24 -12.12 11.74
C GLN A 19 4.82 -10.95 10.95
N ARG A 20 4.60 -9.71 11.42
CA ARG A 20 5.10 -8.49 10.79
C ARG A 20 6.61 -8.43 10.85
N ILE A 21 7.19 -8.07 9.72
CA ILE A 21 8.61 -7.76 9.58
C ILE A 21 8.73 -6.24 9.41
N SER A 22 9.59 -5.61 10.20
CA SER A 22 9.87 -4.18 10.09
C SER A 22 10.52 -3.86 8.75
N CYS A 23 10.06 -2.79 8.08
CA CYS A 23 10.66 -2.32 6.84
C CYS A 23 12.01 -1.62 7.06
N GLU A 24 12.43 -1.39 8.32
CA GLU A 24 13.76 -0.90 8.66
C GLU A 24 14.87 -1.77 8.05
N LYS A 25 14.61 -3.07 7.82
CA LYS A 25 15.57 -3.95 7.14
C LYS A 25 15.99 -3.46 5.76
N PHE A 26 15.18 -2.61 5.10
CA PHE A 26 15.43 -2.04 3.78
C PHE A 26 16.08 -0.65 3.85
N ALA A 27 16.53 -0.20 5.03
CA ALA A 27 17.08 1.15 5.19
C ALA A 27 18.32 1.41 4.32
N SER A 28 19.10 0.37 4.00
CA SER A 28 20.27 0.51 3.12
C SER A 28 19.85 0.68 1.66
N GLU A 29 18.97 -0.20 1.18
CA GLU A 29 18.45 -0.25 -0.18
C GLU A 29 17.67 1.03 -0.52
N PHE A 30 16.90 1.52 0.45
CA PHE A 30 16.05 2.69 0.30
C PHE A 30 16.68 3.98 0.84
N ASN A 31 17.98 3.98 1.12
CA ASN A 31 18.68 5.15 1.64
C ASN A 31 18.47 6.37 0.73
N GLY A 32 18.05 7.49 1.33
CA GLY A 32 17.73 8.74 0.64
C GLY A 32 16.33 8.79 0.01
N PHE A 33 15.57 7.69 0.01
CA PHE A 33 14.17 7.67 -0.43
C PHE A 33 13.20 7.66 0.74
N TYR A 34 13.43 6.75 1.69
CA TYR A 34 12.61 6.62 2.89
C TYR A 34 13.46 6.91 4.13
N PRO A 35 13.05 7.84 5.01
CA PRO A 35 13.68 8.02 6.31
C PRO A 35 13.62 6.73 7.13
N THR A 36 14.69 6.38 7.86
CA THR A 36 14.70 5.18 8.71
C THR A 36 13.55 5.17 9.73
N GLU A 37 13.20 6.33 10.29
CA GLU A 37 12.06 6.45 11.22
C GLU A 37 10.71 6.15 10.56
N PHE A 38 10.54 6.44 9.27
CA PHE A 38 9.36 6.01 8.53
C PHE A 38 9.35 4.49 8.37
N LEU A 39 10.49 3.91 7.96
CA LEU A 39 10.63 2.46 7.76
C LEU A 39 10.43 1.64 9.04
N LYS A 40 10.83 2.16 10.21
CA LYS A 40 10.58 1.53 11.52
C LYS A 40 9.09 1.42 11.87
N ASN A 41 8.28 2.32 11.33
CA ASN A 41 6.84 2.36 11.58
C ASN A 41 6.02 1.70 10.46
N ALA A 42 6.68 1.18 9.43
CA ALA A 42 6.08 0.43 8.33
C ALA A 42 6.45 -1.05 8.42
N PHE A 43 5.50 -1.92 8.06
CA PHE A 43 5.65 -3.37 8.22
C PHE A 43 5.18 -4.11 6.98
N TYR A 44 5.68 -5.32 6.81
CA TYR A 44 5.14 -6.24 5.84
C TYR A 44 4.95 -7.64 6.40
N VAL A 45 4.08 -8.40 5.74
CA VAL A 45 3.78 -9.80 6.08
C VAL A 45 3.76 -10.60 4.78
N ILE A 46 4.52 -11.70 4.76
CA ILE A 46 4.46 -12.67 3.67
C ILE A 46 3.30 -13.63 3.97
N VAL A 47 2.36 -13.75 3.05
CA VAL A 47 1.14 -14.56 3.19
C VAL A 47 0.96 -15.46 1.98
N ASP A 48 0.35 -16.63 2.16
CA ASP A 48 0.01 -17.54 1.04
C ASP A 48 -1.14 -16.99 0.19
N GLU A 49 -2.00 -16.16 0.79
CA GLU A 49 -3.12 -15.49 0.12
C GLU A 49 -3.26 -14.06 0.66
N ILE A 50 -3.44 -13.10 -0.25
CA ILE A 50 -3.66 -11.71 0.11
C ILE A 50 -4.97 -11.59 0.90
N PRO A 51 -4.97 -11.04 2.13
CA PRO A 51 -6.20 -10.83 2.87
C PRO A 51 -7.04 -9.78 2.15
N LYS A 52 -8.33 -10.09 1.95
CA LYS A 52 -9.28 -9.18 1.28
C LYS A 52 -10.60 -9.09 2.06
N PRO A 53 -11.24 -7.91 2.13
CA PRO A 53 -12.54 -7.80 2.75
C PRO A 53 -13.60 -8.47 1.87
N ASN A 54 -14.44 -9.32 2.47
CA ASN A 54 -15.52 -10.01 1.76
C ASN A 54 -16.88 -9.44 2.19
N PHE A 55 -17.12 -8.17 1.83
CA PHE A 55 -18.40 -7.51 2.08
C PHE A 55 -19.24 -7.45 0.79
N PRO A 56 -20.52 -7.89 0.80
CA PRO A 56 -21.38 -7.86 -0.39
C PRO A 56 -21.48 -6.48 -1.05
N PHE A 57 -21.54 -5.42 -0.24
CA PHE A 57 -21.68 -4.04 -0.75
C PHE A 57 -20.51 -3.61 -1.64
N LEU A 58 -19.30 -4.17 -1.48
CA LEU A 58 -18.17 -3.82 -2.33
C LEU A 58 -18.42 -4.22 -3.79
N ARG A 59 -19.06 -5.38 -4.00
CA ARG A 59 -19.47 -5.82 -5.34
C ARG A 59 -20.63 -4.99 -5.88
N GLU A 60 -21.59 -4.63 -5.02
CA GLU A 60 -22.71 -3.74 -5.38
C GLU A 60 -22.22 -2.33 -5.81
N MET A 61 -21.07 -1.89 -5.28
CA MET A 61 -20.39 -0.66 -5.69
C MET A 61 -19.57 -0.81 -6.99
N GLY A 62 -19.57 -1.97 -7.64
CA GLY A 62 -18.79 -2.20 -8.86
C GLY A 62 -17.28 -2.43 -8.61
N LEU A 63 -16.86 -2.71 -7.38
CA LEU A 63 -15.47 -3.04 -7.04
C LEU A 63 -15.16 -4.54 -7.21
N GLY A 64 -16.03 -5.31 -7.86
CA GLY A 64 -15.89 -6.76 -8.02
C GLY A 64 -14.55 -7.15 -8.65
N ASP A 65 -14.21 -6.55 -9.79
CA ASP A 65 -12.95 -6.83 -10.50
C ASP A 65 -11.73 -6.46 -9.66
N PHE A 66 -11.80 -5.39 -8.87
CA PHE A 66 -10.74 -4.98 -7.96
C PHE A 66 -10.55 -5.98 -6.80
N ILE A 67 -11.64 -6.46 -6.20
CA ILE A 67 -11.58 -7.50 -5.16
C ILE A 67 -11.03 -8.80 -5.72
N ASP A 68 -11.45 -9.18 -6.93
CA ASP A 68 -11.05 -10.44 -7.55
C ASP A 68 -9.66 -10.36 -8.21
N MET A 69 -9.06 -9.17 -8.29
CA MET A 69 -7.73 -8.94 -8.84
C MET A 69 -6.69 -9.83 -8.16
N ASN A 70 -5.87 -10.52 -8.98
CA ASN A 70 -4.77 -11.33 -8.49
C ASN A 70 -3.54 -10.46 -8.17
N ALA A 71 -3.70 -9.57 -7.19
CA ALA A 71 -2.64 -8.69 -6.74
C ALA A 71 -1.52 -9.47 -6.04
N ALA A 72 -0.27 -9.09 -6.31
CA ALA A 72 0.90 -9.67 -5.63
C ALA A 72 1.11 -9.08 -4.23
N GLY A 73 0.51 -7.91 -3.96
CA GLY A 73 0.54 -7.23 -2.68
C GLY A 73 -0.68 -6.32 -2.46
N THR A 74 -0.86 -5.89 -1.21
CA THR A 74 -1.84 -4.84 -0.85
C THR A 74 -1.43 -4.16 0.45
N THR A 75 -1.66 -2.85 0.55
CA THR A 75 -1.34 -2.07 1.74
C THR A 75 -2.58 -1.70 2.55
N TYR A 76 -2.55 -1.99 3.85
CA TYR A 76 -3.55 -1.59 4.83
C TYR A 76 -2.92 -0.79 5.98
N LYS A 77 -3.11 0.53 5.94
CA LYS A 77 -2.50 1.48 6.87
C LYS A 77 -0.98 1.37 6.82
N ASN A 78 -0.34 1.02 7.93
CA ASN A 78 1.12 0.90 8.02
C ASN A 78 1.66 -0.50 7.75
N THR A 79 0.84 -1.40 7.19
CA THR A 79 1.23 -2.79 6.94
C THR A 79 0.78 -3.22 5.57
N TYR A 80 1.69 -3.80 4.80
CA TYR A 80 1.36 -4.43 3.53
C TYR A 80 1.55 -5.94 3.59
N TYR A 81 0.78 -6.62 2.77
CA TYR A 81 0.76 -8.07 2.64
C TYR A 81 1.23 -8.41 1.25
N MET A 82 2.05 -9.45 1.12
CA MET A 82 2.58 -9.83 -0.19
C MET A 82 2.76 -11.35 -0.32
N LEU A 83 2.70 -11.83 -1.55
CA LEU A 83 2.89 -13.23 -1.86
C LEU A 83 4.39 -13.61 -1.87
N PRO A 84 4.75 -14.87 -1.57
CA PRO A 84 6.16 -15.26 -1.41
C PRO A 84 7.02 -14.99 -2.64
N TYR A 85 6.46 -15.12 -3.85
CA TYR A 85 7.22 -14.95 -5.10
C TYR A 85 7.66 -13.51 -5.39
N VAL A 86 7.09 -12.51 -4.71
CA VAL A 86 7.51 -11.10 -4.80
C VAL A 86 8.28 -10.60 -3.57
N ALA A 87 8.47 -11.43 -2.54
CA ALA A 87 9.03 -11.02 -1.26
C ALA A 87 10.49 -10.55 -1.30
N ASP A 88 11.22 -10.86 -2.37
CA ASP A 88 12.60 -10.38 -2.59
C ASP A 88 12.66 -9.22 -3.62
N ASN A 89 11.51 -8.78 -4.14
CA ASN A 89 11.45 -7.71 -5.14
C ASN A 89 11.36 -6.32 -4.46
N LEU A 90 12.49 -5.62 -4.41
CA LEU A 90 12.57 -4.28 -3.82
C LEU A 90 11.64 -3.25 -4.47
N ALA A 91 11.31 -3.38 -5.76
CA ALA A 91 10.38 -2.47 -6.42
C ALA A 91 8.96 -2.59 -5.84
N VAL A 92 8.52 -3.82 -5.56
CA VAL A 92 7.22 -4.09 -4.93
C VAL A 92 7.21 -3.53 -3.50
N HIS A 93 8.26 -3.78 -2.72
CA HIS A 93 8.37 -3.15 -1.39
C HIS A 93 8.34 -1.62 -1.45
N PHE A 94 9.03 -1.03 -2.43
CA PHE A 94 9.05 0.41 -2.62
C PHE A 94 7.66 0.96 -2.93
N HIS A 95 6.94 0.29 -3.83
CA HIS A 95 5.57 0.61 -4.22
C HIS A 95 4.62 0.61 -3.02
N GLU A 96 4.59 -0.48 -2.26
CA GLU A 96 3.70 -0.61 -1.10
C GLU A 96 4.03 0.43 0.00
N LEU A 97 5.30 0.82 0.15
CA LEU A 97 5.69 1.91 1.05
C LEU A 97 5.18 3.29 0.60
N VAL A 98 4.95 3.50 -0.70
CA VAL A 98 4.25 4.71 -1.18
C VAL A 98 2.82 4.70 -0.63
N HIS A 99 2.12 3.57 -0.72
CA HIS A 99 0.78 3.46 -0.13
C HIS A 99 0.80 3.65 1.38
N VAL A 100 1.80 3.14 2.11
CA VAL A 100 1.92 3.44 3.55
C VAL A 100 2.01 4.94 3.80
N ALA A 101 2.77 5.68 2.99
CA ALA A 101 2.83 7.14 3.08
C ALA A 101 1.48 7.80 2.75
N GLN A 102 0.78 7.33 1.70
CA GLN A 102 -0.54 7.85 1.32
C GLN A 102 -1.59 7.60 2.42
N TRP A 103 -1.63 6.40 3.01
CA TRP A 103 -2.47 6.07 4.15
C TRP A 103 -2.17 6.95 5.36
N SER A 104 -0.88 7.18 5.64
CA SER A 104 -0.45 8.01 6.77
C SER A 104 -0.86 9.47 6.59
N GLU A 105 -0.79 10.01 5.37
CA GLU A 105 -1.12 11.40 5.08
C GLU A 105 -2.62 11.64 5.04
N LEU A 106 -3.37 10.81 4.31
CA LEU A 106 -4.81 10.98 4.13
C LEU A 106 -5.61 10.54 5.37
N GLY A 107 -5.07 9.61 6.15
CA GLY A 107 -5.85 8.85 7.12
C GLY A 107 -6.76 7.84 6.43
N ALA A 108 -7.37 6.97 7.22
CA ALA A 108 -8.01 5.78 6.69
C ALA A 108 -9.24 6.06 5.83
N GLU A 109 -10.15 6.90 6.34
CA GLU A 109 -11.40 7.21 5.66
C GLU A 109 -11.17 7.90 4.32
N ALA A 110 -10.33 8.95 4.29
CA ALA A 110 -10.06 9.70 3.07
C ALA A 110 -9.27 8.89 2.05
N PHE A 111 -8.31 8.05 2.49
CA PHE A 111 -7.60 7.13 1.59
C PHE A 111 -8.58 6.18 0.91
N MET A 112 -9.41 5.46 1.69
CA MET A 112 -10.36 4.49 1.12
C MET A 112 -11.35 5.16 0.18
N LEU A 113 -11.93 6.29 0.58
CA LEU A 113 -12.89 7.02 -0.25
C LEU A 113 -12.25 7.46 -1.57
N ARG A 114 -11.06 8.04 -1.52
CA ARG A 114 -10.32 8.48 -2.72
C ARG A 114 -9.98 7.31 -3.61
N HIS A 115 -9.39 6.24 -3.06
CA HIS A 115 -8.96 5.09 -3.83
C HIS A 115 -10.13 4.38 -4.52
N ILE A 116 -11.24 4.17 -3.81
CA ILE A 116 -12.48 3.62 -4.38
C ILE A 116 -12.99 4.51 -5.52
N THR A 117 -13.04 5.83 -5.30
CA THR A 117 -13.54 6.79 -6.29
C THR A 117 -12.66 6.80 -7.54
N GLU A 118 -11.34 6.80 -7.39
CA GLU A 118 -10.39 6.77 -8.50
C GLU A 118 -10.55 5.49 -9.33
N ILE A 119 -10.59 4.32 -8.69
CA ILE A 119 -10.80 3.04 -9.38
C ILE A 119 -12.13 3.03 -10.14
N GLN A 120 -13.21 3.53 -9.54
CA GLN A 120 -14.51 3.59 -10.20
C GLN A 120 -14.54 4.54 -11.39
N GLN A 121 -13.77 5.63 -11.35
CA GLN A 121 -13.79 6.66 -12.39
C GLN A 121 -12.86 6.35 -13.56
N VAL A 122 -11.65 5.86 -13.27
CA VAL A 122 -10.59 5.71 -14.29
C VAL A 122 -10.02 4.30 -14.37
N GLY A 123 -10.46 3.37 -13.52
CA GLY A 123 -9.88 2.03 -13.40
C GLY A 123 -8.61 2.01 -12.54
N TYR A 124 -8.17 0.81 -12.18
CA TYR A 124 -7.02 0.61 -11.29
C TYR A 124 -5.72 1.19 -11.85
N ASP A 125 -5.33 0.82 -13.08
CA ASP A 125 -4.05 1.24 -13.68
C ASP A 125 -3.90 2.75 -13.87
N ALA A 126 -5.02 3.48 -14.00
CA ALA A 126 -5.04 4.92 -14.18
C ALA A 126 -5.39 5.67 -12.89
N ALA A 127 -5.66 4.98 -11.79
CA ALA A 127 -5.98 5.60 -10.50
C ALA A 127 -4.79 6.46 -10.04
N PRO A 128 -4.97 7.78 -9.78
CA PRO A 128 -3.87 8.66 -9.40
C PRO A 128 -2.99 8.16 -8.24
N LEU A 129 -3.56 7.51 -7.22
CA LEU A 129 -2.77 6.92 -6.13
C LEU A 129 -1.84 5.79 -6.63
N GLU A 130 -2.31 4.95 -7.55
CA GLU A 130 -1.53 3.87 -8.18
C GLU A 130 -0.47 4.43 -9.14
N VAL A 131 -0.86 5.40 -9.98
CA VAL A 131 0.06 6.09 -10.90
C VAL A 131 1.23 6.73 -10.14
N MET A 132 0.96 7.32 -8.97
CA MET A 132 2.01 7.85 -8.10
C MET A 132 2.93 6.74 -7.58
N ALA A 133 2.38 5.63 -7.10
CA ALA A 133 3.14 4.50 -6.57
C ALA A 133 4.04 3.86 -7.63
N TYR A 134 3.49 3.54 -8.81
CA TYR A 134 4.24 3.05 -9.96
C TYR A 134 5.25 4.07 -10.51
N GLY A 135 4.92 5.36 -10.47
CA GLY A 135 5.86 6.41 -10.88
C GLY A 135 7.09 6.45 -9.98
N LEU A 136 6.90 6.34 -8.67
CA LEU A 136 7.95 6.41 -7.68
C LEU A 136 8.78 5.11 -7.60
N ASP A 137 8.16 3.93 -7.72
CA ASP A 137 8.90 2.66 -7.82
C ASP A 137 9.78 2.61 -9.09
N LYS A 138 9.28 3.14 -10.21
CA LYS A 138 10.00 3.20 -11.47
C LYS A 138 11.15 4.20 -11.37
N HIS A 139 10.94 5.31 -10.68
CA HIS A 139 12.00 6.27 -10.41
C HIS A 139 13.10 5.64 -9.55
N PHE A 140 12.75 4.87 -8.52
CA PHE A 140 13.71 4.13 -7.71
C PHE A 140 14.50 3.08 -8.52
N THR A 141 13.80 2.22 -9.25
CA THR A 141 14.43 1.12 -10.03
C THR A 141 15.35 1.63 -11.14
N ASN A 142 15.10 2.83 -11.66
CA ASN A 142 15.97 3.50 -12.63
C ASN A 142 17.13 4.28 -12.00
N ASN A 143 17.42 4.07 -10.71
CA ASN A 143 18.44 4.81 -9.95
C ASN A 143 18.22 6.33 -9.99
N GLY A 144 16.96 6.75 -9.93
CA GLY A 144 16.58 8.14 -9.88
C GLY A 144 17.22 8.89 -8.71
N LYS A 145 17.24 10.22 -8.80
CA LYS A 145 17.75 11.06 -7.72
C LYS A 145 16.97 10.80 -6.43
N LYS A 146 17.69 10.79 -5.31
CA LYS A 146 17.12 10.62 -3.97
C LYS A 146 16.09 11.71 -3.70
N ILE A 147 14.90 11.30 -3.28
CA ILE A 147 13.77 12.16 -2.93
C ILE A 147 13.13 11.61 -1.67
N ASN A 148 12.80 12.45 -0.70
CA ASN A 148 12.07 11.99 0.48
C ASN A 148 10.63 11.67 0.07
N VAL A 149 10.33 10.37 -0.09
CA VAL A 149 9.04 9.89 -0.63
C VAL A 149 7.86 10.30 0.25
N PRO A 150 7.88 10.12 1.59
CA PRO A 150 6.79 10.61 2.43
C PRO A 150 6.49 12.11 2.26
N VAL A 151 7.52 12.94 2.16
CA VAL A 151 7.35 14.40 1.92
C VAL A 151 6.80 14.66 0.53
N TYR A 152 7.29 13.96 -0.49
CA TYR A 152 6.79 14.09 -1.86
C TYR A 152 5.30 13.71 -1.97
N VAL A 153 4.92 12.60 -1.33
CA VAL A 153 3.52 12.13 -1.25
C VAL A 153 2.66 13.21 -0.60
N ALA A 154 3.03 13.72 0.56
CA ALA A 154 2.28 14.77 1.26
C ALA A 154 2.09 16.05 0.43
N GLN A 155 3.06 16.39 -0.42
CA GLN A 155 2.97 17.56 -1.32
C GLN A 155 2.16 17.31 -2.60
N SER A 156 1.89 16.05 -2.93
CA SER A 156 1.28 15.65 -4.21
C SER A 156 -0.15 15.12 -4.07
N LEU A 157 -0.66 15.03 -2.84
CA LEU A 157 -2.02 14.56 -2.54
C LEU A 157 -3.03 15.71 -2.48
#